data_AF-A0A7U2N3S4-F1
#
_entry.id   AF-A0A7U2N3S4-F1
#
_cell.length_a   1.000
_cell.length_b   1.000
_cell.length_c   1.000
_cell.angle_alpha   90.00
_cell.angle_beta   90.00
_cell.angle_gamma   90.00
#
_symmetry.space_group_name_H-M   'P 1'
#
loop_
_entity.id
_entity.type
_entity.pdbx_description
1 polymer ?
#
loop_
_entity_poly.entity_id
_entity_poly.type
_entity_poly.pdbx_seq_one_letter_code
_entity_poly.pdbx_strand_id
1 'polypeptide(L)'
;MLTRYYNRYGNNYANLGSTTKSPPGKYRVRYAFGVGEEPGITYCGGKSERPECDGYQGLINAPTPYGAVDARILVRQNDLEMVHTFQNHTLLYTVPGGYQAKPCAPKLTTAMLNASLARDLPMRIMQMTARFTPHNPPRNVSDVSRVDTMLLKAGIQDGYSKPVGANLTHLAQMAEAAVSAHAYLPKNIRDLKHGWLGLAPSAQGDYNLDYKMRSFLARYGYLALDATEALYPTYHEPETKKFALTLGPKEAYMITFVGKPPLTKQGFWSITVYNEEQYLVANPLERYALGDRSNLTYADGAPVYGTDSKNASFQILLQPADIEPPKNWTSNWLPAPPGGGEISISLRFYGPAQALIGGEWVFPEVKKRAAFEG
;
A
#
# COMPACT_ATOMS: atom_id res chain seq x y z
N MET A 1 9.67 -11.06 -6.50
CA MET A 1 9.14 -11.17 -5.13
C MET A 1 9.45 -9.89 -4.38
N LEU A 2 8.52 -9.43 -3.56
CA LEU A 2 8.60 -8.26 -2.70
C LEU A 2 8.28 -8.71 -1.27
N THR A 3 9.09 -8.35 -0.29
CA THR A 3 8.86 -8.62 1.14
C THR A 3 8.95 -7.32 1.93
N ARG A 4 7.90 -7.00 2.66
CA ARG A 4 7.68 -5.69 3.28
C ARG A 4 7.46 -5.86 4.77
N TYR A 5 8.22 -5.12 5.55
CA TYR A 5 8.18 -5.21 7.00
C TYR A 5 7.50 -3.97 7.56
N TYR A 6 6.55 -4.21 8.45
CA TYR A 6 5.75 -3.18 9.06
C TYR A 6 5.83 -3.27 10.56
N ASN A 7 5.96 -2.13 11.22
CA ASN A 7 5.80 -2.08 12.66
C ASN A 7 4.30 -2.21 13.00
N ARG A 8 3.97 -2.40 14.29
CA ARG A 8 2.58 -2.56 14.73
C ARG A 8 1.65 -1.44 14.27
N TYR A 9 2.18 -0.24 14.06
CA TYR A 9 1.42 0.95 13.68
C TYR A 9 1.30 1.13 12.15
N GLY A 10 1.82 0.20 11.35
CA GLY A 10 1.73 0.23 9.89
C GLY A 10 2.82 1.03 9.19
N ASN A 11 3.92 1.42 9.85
CA ASN A 11 5.06 2.01 9.15
C ASN A 11 5.84 0.92 8.43
N ASN A 12 6.00 1.06 7.12
CA ASN A 12 6.84 0.22 6.29
C ASN A 12 8.32 0.60 6.49
N TYR A 13 9.00 -0.04 7.44
CA TYR A 13 10.36 0.35 7.85
C TYR A 13 11.47 -0.39 7.09
N ALA A 14 11.15 -1.48 6.39
CA ALA A 14 12.13 -2.25 5.63
C ALA A 14 11.49 -2.93 4.42
N ASN A 15 12.23 -2.98 3.31
CA ASN A 15 11.80 -3.51 2.02
C ASN A 15 12.89 -4.40 1.41
N LEU A 16 12.54 -5.65 1.09
CA LEU A 16 13.39 -6.58 0.35
C LEU A 16 12.74 -7.00 -0.96
N GLY A 17 13.52 -7.25 -2.01
CA GLY A 17 13.02 -7.87 -3.22
C GLY A 17 13.57 -7.28 -4.50
N SER A 18 12.85 -7.51 -5.60
CA SER A 18 13.30 -7.16 -6.95
C SER A 18 13.41 -5.66 -7.20
N THR A 19 12.59 -4.85 -6.55
CA THR A 19 12.59 -3.37 -6.65
C THR A 19 13.79 -2.75 -5.94
N THR A 20 14.11 -3.23 -4.73
CA THR A 20 15.29 -2.82 -3.95
C THR A 20 16.58 -3.51 -4.37
N LYS A 21 16.51 -4.49 -5.29
CA LYS A 21 17.63 -5.34 -5.71
C LYS A 21 18.33 -6.04 -4.53
N SER A 22 17.56 -6.42 -3.51
CA SER A 22 18.11 -7.10 -2.33
C SER A 22 18.62 -8.50 -2.70
N PRO A 23 19.79 -8.93 -2.18
CA PRO A 23 20.31 -10.26 -2.43
C PRO A 23 19.39 -11.34 -1.81
N PRO A 24 19.17 -12.47 -2.48
CA PRO A 24 18.44 -13.59 -1.88
C PRO A 24 19.25 -14.21 -0.73
N GLY A 25 18.57 -14.72 0.28
CA GLY A 25 19.20 -15.44 1.38
C GLY A 25 18.52 -15.21 2.72
N LYS A 26 19.22 -15.53 3.81
CA LYS A 26 18.69 -15.41 5.17
C LYS A 26 18.84 -13.99 5.68
N TYR A 27 17.77 -13.43 6.22
CA TYR A 27 17.80 -12.15 6.93
C TYR A 27 17.34 -12.38 8.37
N ARG A 28 18.04 -11.77 9.32
CA ARG A 28 17.67 -11.88 10.74
C ARG A 28 16.82 -10.68 11.14
N VAL A 29 15.54 -10.93 11.43
CA VAL A 29 14.68 -9.92 12.06
C VAL A 29 14.97 -9.89 13.56
N ARG A 30 15.22 -8.70 14.11
CA ARG A 30 15.41 -8.48 15.54
C ARG A 30 14.68 -7.23 15.99
N TYR A 31 14.23 -7.22 17.23
CA TYR A 31 13.82 -5.98 17.87
C TYR A 31 15.07 -5.15 18.18
N ALA A 32 15.10 -3.91 17.71
CA ALA A 32 16.19 -2.97 17.90
C ALA A 32 15.55 -1.59 18.14
N PHE A 33 15.70 -1.10 19.36
CA PHE A 33 15.10 0.14 19.84
C PHE A 33 16.04 0.77 20.87
N GLY A 34 16.78 1.77 20.40
CA GLY A 34 17.79 2.45 21.19
C GLY A 34 18.44 3.56 20.37
N VAL A 35 19.25 4.38 21.04
CA VAL A 35 20.04 5.42 20.35
C VAL A 35 21.02 4.74 19.40
N GLY A 36 20.97 5.10 18.11
CA GLY A 36 21.81 4.50 17.06
C GLY A 36 21.26 3.20 16.45
N GLU A 37 20.12 2.70 16.94
CA GLU A 37 19.47 1.51 16.38
C GLU A 37 18.37 1.91 15.38
N GLU A 38 18.80 2.38 14.21
CA GLU A 38 17.85 2.84 13.19
C GLU A 38 17.00 1.69 12.64
N PRO A 39 15.68 1.90 12.48
CA PRO A 39 14.80 0.91 11.88
C PRO A 39 15.12 0.73 10.40
N GLY A 40 15.16 -0.51 9.93
CA GLY A 40 15.48 -0.81 8.54
C GLY A 40 16.38 -2.01 8.34
N ILE A 41 17.00 -2.07 7.16
CA ILE A 41 17.90 -3.15 6.78
C ILE A 41 19.35 -2.68 6.89
N THR A 42 20.17 -3.46 7.59
CA THR A 42 21.63 -3.34 7.56
C THR A 42 22.21 -4.55 6.85
N TYR A 43 22.83 -4.35 5.68
CA TYR A 43 23.45 -5.44 4.94
C TYR A 43 24.76 -5.90 5.60
N CYS A 44 25.02 -7.21 5.55
CA CYS A 44 26.16 -7.81 6.24
C CYS A 44 27.48 -7.73 5.48
N GLY A 45 27.45 -7.50 4.15
CA GLY A 45 28.63 -7.13 3.35
C GLY A 45 29.63 -8.25 3.04
N GLY A 46 29.24 -9.53 3.17
CA GLY A 46 30.15 -10.68 2.99
C GLY A 46 30.71 -11.21 4.33
N LYS A 47 31.85 -11.93 4.31
CA LYS A 47 32.52 -12.46 5.53
C LYS A 47 32.86 -11.29 6.45
N SER A 48 31.95 -10.98 7.36
CA SER A 48 32.02 -9.87 8.29
C SER A 48 32.55 -10.39 9.62
N GLU A 49 33.46 -9.64 10.25
CA GLU A 49 33.91 -9.88 11.62
C GLU A 49 32.80 -9.66 12.67
N ARG A 50 31.58 -9.27 12.23
CA ARG A 50 30.39 -9.10 13.05
C ARG A 50 29.71 -10.44 13.31
N PRO A 51 29.78 -11.01 14.53
CA PRO A 51 29.18 -12.31 14.83
C PRO A 51 27.67 -12.34 14.60
N GLU A 52 26.99 -11.21 14.73
CA GLU A 52 25.56 -11.09 14.46
C GLU A 52 25.18 -11.27 12.99
N CYS A 53 26.14 -11.11 12.07
CA CYS A 53 26.00 -11.27 10.64
C CYS A 53 26.32 -12.69 10.13
N ASP A 54 26.81 -13.58 11.00
CA ASP A 54 27.19 -14.93 10.59
C ASP A 54 25.99 -15.71 10.00
N GLY A 55 26.14 -16.17 8.76
CA GLY A 55 25.09 -16.86 8.01
C GLY A 55 23.92 -16.00 7.50
N TYR A 56 23.97 -14.66 7.64
CA TYR A 56 22.91 -13.75 7.19
C TYR A 56 23.37 -12.77 6.11
N GLN A 57 22.49 -12.47 5.16
CA GLN A 57 22.66 -11.41 4.15
C GLN A 57 22.50 -10.02 4.75
N GLY A 58 21.68 -9.91 5.80
CA GLY A 58 21.43 -8.66 6.49
C GLY A 58 20.60 -8.83 7.75
N LEU A 59 20.60 -7.78 8.55
CA LEU A 59 19.80 -7.63 9.77
C LEU A 59 18.64 -6.69 9.48
N ILE A 60 17.46 -7.04 9.97
CA ILE A 60 16.24 -6.24 9.88
C ILE A 60 15.93 -5.76 11.29
N ASN A 61 16.20 -4.48 11.54
CA ASN A 61 15.96 -3.80 12.81
C ASN A 61 14.49 -3.37 12.89
N ALA A 62 13.69 -4.12 13.65
CA ALA A 62 12.30 -3.79 13.90
C ALA A 62 12.20 -2.78 15.06
N PRO A 63 11.51 -1.64 14.87
CA PRO A 63 11.39 -0.61 15.91
C PRO A 63 10.38 -0.94 17.01
N THR A 64 9.61 -2.01 16.83
CA THR A 64 8.61 -2.49 17.78
C THR A 64 8.67 -4.02 17.84
N PRO A 65 8.35 -4.64 18.99
CA PRO A 65 8.42 -6.10 19.12
C PRO A 65 7.32 -6.83 18.33
N TYR A 66 6.22 -6.13 18.01
CA TYR A 66 5.16 -6.66 17.14
C TYR A 66 5.16 -5.96 15.78
N GLY A 67 4.74 -6.67 14.75
CA GLY A 67 4.65 -6.13 13.40
C GLY A 67 4.01 -7.12 12.45
N ALA A 68 4.07 -6.79 11.16
CA ALA A 68 3.64 -7.65 10.07
C ALA A 68 4.74 -7.78 9.03
N VAL A 69 4.74 -8.91 8.33
CA VAL A 69 5.55 -9.13 7.13
C VAL A 69 4.58 -9.49 6.01
N ASP A 70 4.58 -8.69 4.95
CA ASP A 70 3.80 -8.94 3.72
C ASP A 70 4.76 -9.43 2.64
N ALA A 71 4.46 -10.56 2.01
CA ALA A 71 5.24 -11.11 0.91
C ALA A 71 4.36 -11.23 -0.34
N ARG A 72 4.75 -10.52 -1.41
CA ARG A 72 4.07 -10.54 -2.70
C ARG A 72 4.96 -11.18 -3.75
N ILE A 73 4.44 -12.21 -4.41
CA ILE A 73 5.09 -12.85 -5.55
C ILE A 73 4.28 -12.49 -6.78
N LEU A 74 4.97 -11.97 -7.80
CA LEU A 74 4.36 -11.65 -9.08
C LEU A 74 3.96 -12.96 -9.75
N VAL A 75 2.68 -13.05 -10.16
CA VAL A 75 2.18 -14.12 -11.02
C VAL A 75 2.18 -13.60 -12.47
N ARG A 76 2.82 -14.35 -13.36
CA ARG A 76 2.79 -14.19 -14.81
C ARG A 76 1.89 -15.27 -15.41
N GLN A 77 1.62 -15.17 -16.71
CA GLN A 77 0.80 -16.16 -17.39
C GLN A 77 1.49 -17.54 -17.31
N ASN A 78 0.75 -18.53 -16.80
CA ASN A 78 1.19 -19.93 -16.67
C ASN A 78 2.42 -20.17 -15.76
N ASP A 79 2.69 -19.33 -14.75
CA ASP A 79 3.88 -19.48 -13.88
C ASP A 79 3.60 -19.95 -12.44
N LEU A 80 2.38 -20.44 -12.17
CA LEU A 80 1.94 -20.80 -10.82
C LEU A 80 2.84 -21.83 -10.12
N GLU A 81 3.37 -22.82 -10.85
CA GLU A 81 4.28 -23.82 -10.28
C GLU A 81 5.58 -23.17 -9.73
N MET A 82 6.13 -22.20 -10.47
CA MET A 82 7.30 -21.45 -10.03
C MET A 82 6.96 -20.54 -8.83
N VAL A 83 5.77 -19.94 -8.83
CA VAL A 83 5.27 -19.15 -7.70
C VAL A 83 5.17 -20.01 -6.44
N HIS A 84 4.58 -21.20 -6.55
CA HIS A 84 4.50 -22.16 -5.44
C HIS A 84 5.87 -22.62 -4.96
N THR A 85 6.83 -22.78 -5.88
CA THR A 85 8.22 -23.06 -5.51
C THR A 85 8.82 -21.96 -4.64
N PHE A 86 8.60 -20.68 -4.99
CA PHE A 86 9.05 -19.56 -4.14
C PHE A 86 8.31 -19.51 -2.80
N GLN A 87 7.01 -19.78 -2.78
CA GLN A 87 6.23 -19.85 -1.54
C GLN A 87 6.77 -20.93 -0.59
N ASN A 88 7.00 -22.14 -1.11
CA ASN A 88 7.48 -23.27 -0.33
C ASN A 88 8.91 -23.06 0.21
N HIS A 89 9.73 -22.28 -0.49
CA HIS A 89 11.09 -21.92 -0.05
C HIS A 89 11.16 -20.63 0.80
N THR A 90 10.02 -19.97 1.06
CA THR A 90 9.96 -18.80 1.92
C THR A 90 9.59 -19.22 3.35
N LEU A 91 10.52 -19.05 4.28
CA LEU A 91 10.35 -19.52 5.67
C LEU A 91 10.58 -18.39 6.67
N LEU A 92 9.80 -18.42 7.75
CA LEU A 92 10.02 -17.61 8.96
C LEU A 92 10.14 -18.55 10.16
N TYR A 93 11.25 -18.50 10.88
CA TYR A 93 11.52 -19.34 12.04
C TYR A 93 12.26 -18.56 13.12
N THR A 94 12.13 -19.01 14.37
CA THR A 94 12.83 -18.38 15.51
C THR A 94 14.28 -18.83 15.54
N VAL A 95 15.19 -17.89 15.74
CA VAL A 95 16.61 -18.16 15.99
C VAL A 95 16.86 -17.92 17.47
N PRO A 96 17.54 -18.84 18.19
CA PRO A 96 17.91 -18.61 19.58
C PRO A 96 18.68 -17.28 19.73
N GLY A 97 18.27 -16.48 20.71
CA GLY A 97 19.11 -15.37 21.19
C GLY A 97 20.35 -15.92 21.88
N GLY A 98 21.41 -15.12 21.98
CA GLY A 98 22.45 -15.38 22.97
C GLY A 98 21.83 -15.48 24.38
N TYR A 99 22.50 -16.23 25.27
CA TYR A 99 21.99 -16.64 26.59
C TYR A 99 21.18 -15.56 27.36
N GLN A 100 20.04 -15.97 27.93
CA GLN A 100 19.29 -15.31 29.02
C GLN A 100 18.74 -13.89 28.82
N ALA A 101 18.41 -13.45 27.61
CA ALA A 101 17.64 -12.20 27.47
C ALA A 101 16.18 -12.38 27.95
N LYS A 102 15.75 -11.58 28.94
CA LYS A 102 14.33 -11.47 29.31
C LYS A 102 13.51 -11.02 28.08
N PRO A 103 12.31 -11.58 27.82
CA PRO A 103 11.47 -11.13 26.72
C PRO A 103 11.16 -9.63 26.83
N CYS A 104 11.39 -8.87 25.77
CA CYS A 104 11.09 -7.43 25.73
C CYS A 104 9.58 -7.15 25.70
N ALA A 105 8.78 -8.14 25.34
CA ALA A 105 7.33 -8.08 25.28
C ALA A 105 6.72 -9.49 25.49
N PRO A 106 5.46 -9.59 25.94
CA PRO A 106 4.76 -10.86 26.00
C PRO A 106 4.55 -11.47 24.60
N LYS A 107 4.25 -12.77 24.52
CA LYS A 107 3.90 -13.40 23.25
C LYS A 107 2.58 -12.82 22.74
N LEU A 108 2.52 -12.42 21.48
CA LEU A 108 1.28 -11.96 20.85
C LEU A 108 0.26 -13.11 20.81
N THR A 109 -0.93 -12.89 21.36
CA THR A 109 -2.03 -13.88 21.36
C THR A 109 -3.32 -13.24 20.86
N THR A 110 -4.25 -14.07 20.39
CA THR A 110 -5.60 -13.63 20.00
C THR A 110 -6.37 -13.02 21.18
N ALA A 111 -6.15 -13.53 22.40
CA ALA A 111 -6.73 -12.95 23.61
C ALA A 111 -6.29 -11.50 23.82
N MET A 112 -5.03 -11.16 23.57
CA MET A 112 -4.58 -9.76 23.61
C MET A 112 -5.29 -8.89 22.57
N LEU A 113 -5.72 -9.44 21.44
CA LEU A 113 -6.41 -8.67 20.40
C LEU A 113 -7.91 -8.48 20.69
N ASN A 114 -8.56 -9.46 21.31
CA ASN A 114 -10.03 -9.52 21.34
C ASN A 114 -10.64 -9.59 22.74
N ALA A 115 -9.93 -10.09 23.75
CA ALA A 115 -10.53 -10.35 25.06
C ALA A 115 -10.88 -9.04 25.79
N SER A 116 -12.07 -9.00 26.40
CA SER A 116 -12.51 -7.93 27.31
C SER A 116 -12.43 -6.50 26.75
N LEU A 117 -12.56 -6.34 25.43
CA LEU A 117 -12.67 -5.04 24.78
C LEU A 117 -14.12 -4.61 24.66
N ALA A 118 -14.37 -3.31 24.78
CA ALA A 118 -15.68 -2.71 24.58
C ALA A 118 -16.16 -2.88 23.12
N ARG A 119 -17.48 -2.88 22.93
CA ARG A 119 -18.09 -2.84 21.59
C ARG A 119 -18.02 -1.45 20.95
N ASP A 120 -18.14 -0.41 21.78
CA ASP A 120 -18.00 0.99 21.37
C ASP A 120 -16.59 1.24 20.81
N LEU A 121 -16.50 1.77 19.59
CA LEU A 121 -15.25 1.90 18.87
C LEU A 121 -14.25 2.85 19.56
N PRO A 122 -14.63 4.08 19.97
CA PRO A 122 -13.74 4.96 20.73
C PRO A 122 -13.17 4.31 22.00
N MET A 123 -14.03 3.70 22.83
CA MET A 123 -13.59 2.99 24.03
C MET A 123 -12.63 1.83 23.70
N ARG A 124 -12.97 1.04 22.67
CA ARG A 124 -12.15 -0.08 22.21
C ARG A 124 -10.77 0.36 21.75
N ILE A 125 -10.66 1.47 21.02
CA ILE A 125 -9.37 2.04 20.59
C ILE A 125 -8.52 2.39 21.80
N MET A 126 -9.09 3.04 22.81
CA MET A 126 -8.35 3.43 24.03
C MET A 126 -7.87 2.22 24.82
N GLN A 127 -8.75 1.23 25.05
CA GLN A 127 -8.40 -0.01 25.75
C GLN A 127 -7.33 -0.82 24.99
N MET A 128 -7.45 -0.90 23.66
CA MET A 128 -6.48 -1.58 22.81
C MET A 128 -5.14 -0.87 22.83
N THR A 129 -5.12 0.47 22.80
CA THR A 129 -3.88 1.26 22.90
C THR A 129 -3.20 0.97 24.24
N ALA A 130 -3.92 1.10 25.36
CA ALA A 130 -3.39 0.85 26.69
C ALA A 130 -2.80 -0.56 26.88
N ARG A 131 -3.35 -1.55 26.20
CA ARG A 131 -2.87 -2.93 26.26
C ARG A 131 -1.50 -3.14 25.60
N PHE A 132 -1.18 -2.34 24.57
CA PHE A 132 0.03 -2.53 23.77
C PHE A 132 1.12 -1.51 24.06
N THR A 133 0.75 -0.30 24.50
CA THR A 133 1.70 0.78 24.83
C THR A 133 2.88 0.33 25.72
N PRO A 134 2.68 -0.44 26.83
CA PRO A 134 3.77 -0.78 27.73
C PRO A 134 4.95 -1.54 27.08
N HIS A 135 4.69 -2.16 25.93
CA HIS A 135 5.69 -2.94 25.20
C HIS A 135 5.92 -2.44 23.77
N ASN A 136 5.24 -1.37 23.35
CA ASN A 136 5.23 -0.97 21.95
C ASN A 136 5.41 0.56 21.83
N PRO A 137 6.62 1.07 22.16
CA PRO A 137 6.89 2.49 22.15
C PRO A 137 6.70 3.09 20.75
N PRO A 138 6.59 4.42 20.62
CA PRO A 138 6.68 5.06 19.31
C PRO A 138 7.99 4.66 18.62
N ARG A 139 7.95 4.57 17.29
CA ARG A 139 9.10 4.16 16.48
C ARG A 139 10.37 4.97 16.77
N ASN A 140 10.23 6.27 16.98
CA ASN A 140 11.36 7.16 17.21
C ASN A 140 11.59 7.34 18.71
N VAL A 141 12.78 6.96 19.16
CA VAL A 141 13.19 7.05 20.56
C VAL A 141 13.09 8.48 21.10
N SER A 142 13.42 9.48 20.28
CA SER A 142 13.34 10.90 20.64
C SER A 142 11.92 11.39 20.94
N ASP A 143 10.89 10.65 20.52
CA ASP A 143 9.49 11.03 20.65
C ASP A 143 8.77 10.35 21.82
N VAL A 144 9.43 9.42 22.50
CA VAL A 144 8.87 8.62 23.61
C VAL A 144 8.26 9.51 24.70
N SER A 145 9.03 10.47 25.21
CA SER A 145 8.56 11.36 26.30
C SER A 145 7.30 12.15 25.92
N ARG A 146 7.23 12.63 24.67
CA ARG A 146 6.07 13.38 24.18
C ARG A 146 4.84 12.47 24.06
N VAL A 147 5.01 11.27 23.51
CA VAL A 147 3.92 10.29 23.34
C VAL A 147 3.42 9.80 24.70
N ASP A 148 4.31 9.47 25.64
CA ASP A 148 3.94 9.03 26.98
C ASP A 148 3.15 10.11 27.73
N THR A 149 3.56 11.38 27.59
CA THR A 149 2.80 12.52 28.15
C THR A 149 1.39 12.62 27.56
N MET A 150 1.23 12.39 26.25
CA MET A 150 -0.07 12.39 25.59
C MET A 150 -0.95 11.22 26.06
N LEU A 151 -0.38 10.02 26.17
CA LEU A 151 -1.07 8.82 26.61
C LEU A 151 -1.53 8.95 28.07
N LEU A 152 -0.68 9.48 28.95
CA LEU A 152 -1.03 9.76 30.34
C LEU A 152 -2.20 10.74 30.45
N LYS A 153 -2.16 11.87 29.71
CA LYS A 153 -3.26 12.84 29.65
C LYS A 153 -4.55 12.23 29.10
N ALA A 154 -4.44 11.25 28.22
CA ALA A 154 -5.56 10.50 27.69
C ALA A 154 -6.07 9.41 28.64
N GLY A 155 -5.46 9.20 29.81
CA GLY A 155 -5.87 8.20 30.80
C GLY A 155 -5.26 6.81 30.56
N ILE A 156 -4.14 6.72 29.85
CA ILE A 156 -3.40 5.48 29.58
C ILE A 156 -2.12 5.45 30.43
N GLN A 157 -2.08 4.54 31.40
CA GLN A 157 -0.90 4.29 32.25
C GLN A 157 -0.82 2.79 32.59
N ASP A 158 -1.71 2.31 33.45
CA ASP A 158 -1.85 0.90 33.84
C ASP A 158 -3.17 0.31 33.34
N GLY A 159 -3.34 0.34 32.01
CA GLY A 159 -4.64 0.17 31.37
C GLY A 159 -5.26 1.51 31.00
N TYR A 160 -6.56 1.51 30.75
CA TYR A 160 -7.29 2.70 30.34
C TYR A 160 -8.33 3.11 31.38
N SER A 161 -8.22 4.34 31.86
CA SER A 161 -9.19 5.01 32.73
C SER A 161 -9.70 6.26 32.04
N LYS A 162 -10.99 6.30 31.69
CA LYS A 162 -11.58 7.45 31.00
C LYS A 162 -11.45 8.72 31.86
N PRO A 163 -10.83 9.81 31.36
CA PRO A 163 -10.75 11.05 32.10
C PRO A 163 -12.13 11.60 32.49
N VAL A 164 -12.24 12.21 33.67
CA VAL A 164 -13.49 12.79 34.18
C VAL A 164 -14.01 13.85 33.19
N GLY A 165 -15.30 13.79 32.87
CA GLY A 165 -15.93 14.71 31.91
C GLY A 165 -15.63 14.42 30.43
N ALA A 166 -14.78 13.45 30.10
CA ALA A 166 -14.47 13.15 28.70
C ALA A 166 -15.65 12.47 27.97
N ASN A 167 -16.03 13.05 26.83
CA ASN A 167 -16.93 12.44 25.86
C ASN A 167 -16.11 11.81 24.72
N LEU A 168 -15.86 10.50 24.79
CA LEU A 168 -14.98 9.81 23.85
C LEU A 168 -15.52 9.78 22.42
N THR A 169 -16.84 9.73 22.25
CA THR A 169 -17.46 9.79 20.92
C THR A 169 -17.16 11.12 20.25
N HIS A 170 -17.37 12.23 20.97
CA HIS A 170 -17.07 13.56 20.44
C HIS A 170 -15.58 13.75 20.17
N LEU A 171 -14.71 13.31 21.09
CA LEU A 171 -13.25 13.38 20.91
C LEU A 171 -12.78 12.54 19.70
N ALA A 172 -13.35 11.36 19.48
CA ALA A 172 -13.04 10.53 18.33
C ALA A 172 -13.46 11.19 17.01
N GLN A 173 -14.63 11.84 16.97
CA GLN A 173 -15.08 12.61 15.80
C GLN A 173 -14.13 13.77 15.50
N MET A 174 -13.72 14.52 16.53
CA MET A 174 -12.73 15.60 16.37
C MET A 174 -11.37 15.08 15.88
N ALA A 175 -10.92 13.94 16.41
CA ALA A 175 -9.67 13.31 15.99
C ALA A 175 -9.74 12.86 14.52
N GLU A 176 -10.83 12.22 14.11
CA GLU A 176 -11.05 11.79 12.72
C GLU A 176 -11.09 12.99 11.76
N ALA A 177 -11.77 14.07 12.14
CA ALA A 177 -11.79 15.31 11.35
C ALA A 177 -10.38 15.92 11.22
N ALA A 178 -9.61 15.93 12.31
CA ALA A 178 -8.23 16.45 12.30
C ALA A 178 -7.27 15.57 11.50
N VAL A 179 -7.45 14.25 11.52
CA VAL A 179 -6.70 13.28 10.70
C VAL A 179 -7.02 13.45 9.22
N SER A 180 -8.31 13.53 8.89
CA SER A 180 -8.78 13.76 7.51
C SER A 180 -8.27 15.09 6.96
N ALA A 181 -8.45 16.19 7.70
CA ALA A 181 -7.97 17.51 7.27
C ALA A 181 -6.44 17.53 7.06
N HIS A 182 -5.68 16.81 7.90
CA HIS A 182 -4.23 16.70 7.74
C HIS A 182 -3.84 15.92 6.48
N ALA A 183 -4.54 14.83 6.17
CA ALA A 183 -4.25 14.00 5.01
C ALA A 183 -4.39 14.78 3.68
N TYR A 184 -5.34 15.71 3.60
CA TYR A 184 -5.58 16.54 2.41
C TYR A 184 -4.78 17.86 2.37
N LEU A 185 -3.83 18.08 3.28
CA LEU A 185 -2.92 19.22 3.17
C LEU A 185 -2.12 19.14 1.85
N PRO A 186 -1.86 20.27 1.17
CA PRO A 186 -1.15 20.27 -0.12
C PRO A 186 0.21 19.54 -0.13
N LYS A 187 0.88 19.47 1.02
CA LYS A 187 2.16 18.73 1.17
C LYS A 187 2.02 17.20 1.16
N ASN A 188 0.82 16.67 1.43
CA ASN A 188 0.56 15.24 1.59
C ASN A 188 -0.10 14.61 0.35
N ILE A 189 -0.71 15.44 -0.49
CA ILE A 189 -1.36 15.04 -1.73
C ILE A 189 -0.59 15.54 -2.94
N ARG A 190 -0.79 14.88 -4.07
CA ARG A 190 -0.27 15.31 -5.37
C ARG A 190 -1.40 15.33 -6.39
N ASP A 191 -1.66 16.52 -6.91
CA ASP A 191 -2.44 16.70 -8.12
C ASP A 191 -1.58 16.29 -9.32
N LEU A 192 -1.87 15.11 -9.86
CA LEU A 192 -1.17 14.51 -10.98
C LEU A 192 -1.79 14.91 -12.33
N LYS A 193 -2.70 15.89 -12.32
CA LYS A 193 -3.49 16.37 -13.46
C LYS A 193 -4.44 15.33 -14.01
N HIS A 194 -5.31 15.76 -14.92
CA HIS A 194 -6.33 14.92 -15.57
C HIS A 194 -7.19 14.09 -14.58
N GLY A 195 -7.51 14.66 -13.41
CA GLY A 195 -8.32 13.98 -12.38
C GLY A 195 -7.58 12.93 -11.56
N TRP A 196 -6.29 12.70 -11.78
CA TRP A 196 -5.51 11.76 -10.96
C TRP A 196 -5.01 12.42 -9.69
N LEU A 197 -5.24 11.76 -8.56
CA LEU A 197 -4.68 12.15 -7.26
C LEU A 197 -3.78 11.04 -6.74
N GLY A 198 -2.58 11.41 -6.32
CA GLY A 198 -1.66 10.54 -5.59
C GLY A 198 -1.33 11.10 -4.21
N LEU A 199 -0.64 10.30 -3.41
CA LEU A 199 0.01 10.77 -2.19
C LEU A 199 1.38 11.33 -2.52
N ALA A 200 1.82 12.33 -1.74
CA ALA A 200 3.22 12.73 -1.77
C ALA A 200 4.11 11.56 -1.32
N PRO A 201 5.32 11.39 -1.86
CA PRO A 201 6.23 10.32 -1.48
C PRO A 201 6.48 10.23 0.03
N SER A 202 6.62 11.37 0.70
CA SER A 202 6.82 11.47 2.16
C SER A 202 5.57 11.13 2.99
N ALA A 203 4.43 10.92 2.37
CA ALA A 203 3.13 10.73 3.01
C ALA A 203 2.61 9.30 2.89
N GLN A 204 3.43 8.34 2.44
CA GLN A 204 3.05 6.92 2.34
C GLN A 204 4.20 5.98 2.71
N GLY A 205 3.87 4.77 3.16
CA GLY A 205 4.85 3.76 3.55
C GLY A 205 5.45 4.03 4.93
N ASP A 206 6.40 4.95 5.00
CA ASP A 206 7.09 5.31 6.25
C ASP A 206 6.73 6.72 6.72
N TYR A 207 5.84 6.79 7.72
CA TYR A 207 5.27 8.05 8.17
C TYR A 207 6.10 8.76 9.24
N ASN A 208 7.09 8.09 9.83
CA ASN A 208 7.95 8.68 10.86
C ASN A 208 7.12 9.34 11.99
N LEU A 209 7.29 10.65 12.25
CA LEU A 209 6.53 11.43 13.24
C LEU A 209 5.13 11.88 12.76
N ASP A 210 4.73 11.59 11.53
CA ASP A 210 3.41 11.97 11.01
C ASP A 210 2.33 10.96 11.43
N TYR A 211 1.99 11.00 12.73
CA TYR A 211 0.95 10.15 13.32
C TYR A 211 -0.41 10.32 12.64
N LYS A 212 -0.75 11.52 12.18
CA LYS A 212 -2.04 11.80 11.54
C LYS A 212 -2.11 11.16 10.16
N MET A 213 -1.08 11.32 9.34
CA MET A 213 -1.03 10.67 8.03
C MET A 213 -1.02 9.15 8.16
N ARG A 214 -0.26 8.62 9.14
CA ARG A 214 -0.28 7.18 9.45
C ARG A 214 -1.67 6.69 9.87
N SER A 215 -2.37 7.45 10.72
CA SER A 215 -3.73 7.11 11.14
C SER A 215 -4.71 7.12 9.97
N PHE A 216 -4.60 8.11 9.06
CA PHE A 216 -5.43 8.17 7.86
C PHE A 216 -5.21 6.93 6.99
N LEU A 217 -3.95 6.58 6.69
CA LEU A 217 -3.66 5.42 5.84
C LEU A 217 -3.98 4.10 6.51
N ALA A 218 -3.84 3.99 7.84
CA ALA A 218 -4.27 2.79 8.55
C ALA A 218 -5.78 2.51 8.40
N ARG A 219 -6.59 3.55 8.15
CA ARG A 219 -8.03 3.42 7.91
C ARG A 219 -8.38 3.10 6.45
N TYR A 220 -7.71 3.74 5.50
CA TYR A 220 -8.10 3.72 4.08
C TYR A 220 -7.18 2.92 3.15
N GLY A 221 -5.96 2.61 3.58
CA GLY A 221 -4.94 1.95 2.78
C GLY A 221 -3.87 1.29 3.67
N TYR A 222 -4.32 0.47 4.62
CA TYR A 222 -3.45 -0.14 5.62
C TYR A 222 -2.32 -0.92 4.94
N LEU A 223 -1.10 -0.80 5.47
CA LEU A 223 0.12 -1.38 4.90
C LEU A 223 0.50 -0.81 3.52
N ALA A 224 0.14 0.45 3.23
CA ALA A 224 0.65 1.18 2.07
C ALA A 224 2.18 1.05 1.95
N LEU A 225 2.65 0.94 0.72
CA LEU A 225 4.08 0.81 0.42
C LEU A 225 4.74 2.19 0.36
N ASP A 226 6.05 2.21 0.61
CA ASP A 226 6.88 3.38 0.30
C ASP A 226 6.80 3.75 -1.19
N ALA A 227 6.98 5.02 -1.51
CA ALA A 227 6.87 5.53 -2.88
C ALA A 227 7.89 4.99 -3.87
N THR A 228 9.05 4.53 -3.38
CA THR A 228 10.04 3.83 -4.21
C THR A 228 9.59 2.42 -4.59
N GLU A 229 8.63 1.87 -3.86
CA GLU A 229 8.10 0.53 -4.06
C GLU A 229 6.86 0.51 -4.92
N ALA A 230 5.89 1.37 -4.57
CA ALA A 230 4.68 1.51 -5.37
C ALA A 230 4.01 2.88 -5.24
N LEU A 231 3.28 3.24 -6.29
CA LEU A 231 2.36 4.38 -6.32
C LEU A 231 0.96 3.86 -6.64
N TYR A 232 -0.06 4.46 -5.99
CA TYR A 232 -1.47 4.11 -6.16
C TYR A 232 -2.34 5.34 -6.55
N PRO A 233 -2.09 6.01 -7.69
CA PRO A 233 -2.93 7.13 -8.09
C PRO A 233 -4.37 6.68 -8.36
N THR A 234 -5.34 7.40 -7.80
CA THR A 234 -6.76 7.13 -7.98
C THR A 234 -7.39 8.28 -8.74
N TYR A 235 -8.23 7.94 -9.72
CA TYR A 235 -8.97 8.94 -10.47
C TYR A 235 -10.13 9.47 -9.64
N HIS A 236 -10.28 10.78 -9.61
CA HIS A 236 -11.49 11.45 -9.14
C HIS A 236 -12.07 12.29 -10.29
N GLU A 237 -13.39 12.42 -10.31
CA GLU A 237 -14.06 13.29 -11.27
C GLU A 237 -13.60 14.75 -11.07
N PRO A 238 -13.01 15.41 -12.09
CA PRO A 238 -12.43 16.75 -11.92
C PRO A 238 -13.41 17.80 -11.38
N GLU A 239 -14.70 17.69 -11.70
CA GLU A 239 -15.73 18.65 -11.25
C GLU A 239 -16.17 18.40 -9.80
N THR A 240 -16.50 17.16 -9.45
CA THR A 240 -17.06 16.83 -8.13
C THR A 240 -16.00 16.50 -7.09
N LYS A 241 -14.76 16.23 -7.53
CA LYS A 241 -13.64 15.72 -6.73
C LYS A 241 -13.92 14.41 -5.99
N LYS A 242 -14.95 13.67 -6.41
CA LYS A 242 -15.30 12.36 -5.86
C LYS A 242 -14.51 11.25 -6.54
N PHE A 243 -14.03 10.30 -5.75
CA PHE A 243 -13.41 9.06 -6.24
C PHE A 243 -14.44 8.02 -6.70
N ALA A 244 -15.65 8.10 -6.13
CA ALA A 244 -16.83 7.40 -6.63
C ALA A 244 -17.29 8.07 -7.92
N LEU A 245 -17.21 7.32 -9.02
CA LEU A 245 -17.63 7.73 -10.36
C LEU A 245 -18.93 7.01 -10.72
N THR A 246 -19.74 7.62 -11.58
CA THR A 246 -20.96 6.98 -12.10
C THR A 246 -20.78 6.62 -13.56
N LEU A 247 -20.95 5.34 -13.87
CA LEU A 247 -20.98 4.80 -15.23
C LEU A 247 -22.42 4.39 -15.56
N GLY A 248 -23.03 4.99 -16.58
CA GLY A 248 -24.34 4.57 -17.08
C GLY A 248 -24.27 3.30 -17.94
N PRO A 249 -25.42 2.66 -18.23
CA PRO A 249 -25.49 1.41 -18.96
C PRO A 249 -24.94 1.53 -20.39
N LYS A 250 -25.02 2.70 -21.02
CA LYS A 250 -24.52 2.97 -22.38
C LYS A 250 -23.40 4.00 -22.40
N GLU A 251 -22.63 4.08 -21.33
CA GLU A 251 -21.51 5.00 -21.21
C GLU A 251 -20.18 4.25 -21.14
N ALA A 252 -19.10 4.96 -21.42
CA ALA A 252 -17.75 4.46 -21.32
C ALA A 252 -16.82 5.56 -20.80
N TYR A 253 -15.71 5.15 -20.18
CA TYR A 253 -14.54 5.98 -19.94
C TYR A 253 -13.44 5.58 -20.91
N MET A 254 -12.97 6.54 -21.71
CA MET A 254 -11.81 6.41 -22.57
C MET A 254 -10.59 7.00 -21.85
N ILE A 255 -9.57 6.16 -21.64
CA ILE A 255 -8.38 6.50 -20.86
C ILE A 255 -7.19 6.54 -21.79
N THR A 256 -6.68 7.74 -22.09
CA THR A 256 -5.66 7.98 -23.12
C THR A 256 -4.30 8.24 -22.48
N PHE A 257 -3.37 7.31 -22.70
CA PHE A 257 -1.96 7.45 -22.32
C PHE A 257 -1.21 8.09 -23.48
N VAL A 258 -0.46 9.17 -23.24
CA VAL A 258 0.39 9.80 -24.28
C VAL A 258 1.72 9.08 -24.49
N GLY A 259 2.03 8.11 -23.62
CA GLY A 259 3.22 7.28 -23.65
C GLY A 259 3.23 6.31 -22.47
N LYS A 260 4.20 5.41 -22.46
CA LYS A 260 4.35 4.41 -21.39
C LYS A 260 4.80 5.08 -20.09
N PRO A 261 4.34 4.61 -18.91
CA PRO A 261 4.86 5.10 -17.64
C PRO A 261 6.33 4.70 -17.46
N PRO A 262 7.19 5.59 -16.96
CA PRO A 262 8.59 5.26 -16.72
C PRO A 262 8.70 4.43 -15.44
N LEU A 263 9.19 3.20 -15.60
CA LEU A 263 9.36 2.21 -14.55
C LEU A 263 10.81 1.72 -14.51
N THR A 264 11.22 1.15 -13.37
CA THR A 264 12.47 0.40 -13.29
C THR A 264 12.37 -0.88 -14.13
N LYS A 265 13.52 -1.51 -14.44
CA LYS A 265 13.57 -2.75 -15.24
C LYS A 265 12.71 -3.89 -14.68
N GLN A 266 12.52 -3.96 -13.36
CA GLN A 266 11.72 -4.96 -12.68
C GLN A 266 10.29 -4.46 -12.35
N GLY A 267 9.99 -3.22 -12.69
CA GLY A 267 8.69 -2.61 -12.43
C GLY A 267 7.62 -3.09 -13.41
N PHE A 268 6.37 -2.86 -13.02
CA PHE A 268 5.21 -3.07 -13.87
C PHE A 268 4.08 -2.13 -13.44
N TRP A 269 3.04 -2.00 -14.27
CA TRP A 269 1.88 -1.19 -13.91
C TRP A 269 0.57 -1.89 -14.25
N SER A 270 -0.50 -1.40 -13.64
CA SER A 270 -1.85 -1.81 -13.96
C SER A 270 -2.86 -0.71 -13.70
N ILE A 271 -3.94 -0.70 -14.45
CA ILE A 271 -5.18 0.00 -14.12
C ILE A 271 -6.25 -1.02 -13.75
N THR A 272 -7.03 -0.72 -12.72
CA THR A 272 -8.08 -1.59 -12.18
C THR A 272 -9.34 -0.77 -11.95
N VAL A 273 -10.49 -1.40 -12.21
CA VAL A 273 -11.81 -0.88 -11.85
C VAL A 273 -12.38 -1.68 -10.69
N TYR A 274 -13.03 -0.98 -9.76
CA TYR A 274 -13.75 -1.56 -8.65
C TYR A 274 -15.22 -1.11 -8.68
N ASN A 275 -16.12 -1.96 -8.17
CA ASN A 275 -17.52 -1.60 -7.96
C ASN A 275 -17.70 -0.74 -6.68
N GLU A 276 -18.95 -0.45 -6.32
CA GLU A 276 -19.31 0.37 -5.16
C GLU A 276 -18.77 -0.20 -3.83
N GLU A 277 -18.73 -1.52 -3.68
CA GLU A 277 -18.17 -2.19 -2.49
C GLU A 277 -16.65 -2.35 -2.52
N GLN A 278 -15.97 -1.77 -3.52
CA GLN A 278 -14.51 -1.86 -3.71
C GLN A 278 -14.02 -3.28 -4.05
N TYR A 279 -14.89 -4.13 -4.63
CA TYR A 279 -14.53 -5.43 -5.17
C TYR A 279 -14.18 -5.38 -6.66
N LEU A 280 -13.43 -6.38 -7.11
CA LEU A 280 -13.18 -6.60 -8.54
C LEU A 280 -14.48 -6.97 -9.24
N VAL A 281 -14.63 -6.48 -10.48
CA VAL A 281 -15.84 -6.68 -11.26
C VAL A 281 -15.80 -8.02 -11.99
N ALA A 282 -16.67 -8.96 -11.62
CA ALA A 282 -16.84 -10.22 -12.34
C ALA A 282 -17.24 -9.97 -13.80
N ASN A 283 -16.58 -10.65 -14.75
CA ASN A 283 -16.84 -10.50 -16.17
C ASN A 283 -16.43 -11.76 -16.96
N PRO A 284 -17.01 -12.01 -18.15
CA PRO A 284 -16.74 -13.21 -18.95
C PRO A 284 -15.28 -13.36 -19.44
N LEU A 285 -14.50 -12.27 -19.46
CA LEU A 285 -13.09 -12.31 -19.87
C LEU A 285 -12.15 -12.68 -18.73
N GLU A 286 -12.67 -12.84 -17.50
CA GLU A 286 -11.89 -13.00 -16.26
C GLU A 286 -10.78 -11.93 -16.15
N ARG A 287 -11.07 -10.73 -16.66
CA ARG A 287 -10.11 -9.62 -16.75
C ARG A 287 -10.43 -8.56 -15.74
N TYR A 288 -9.57 -8.41 -14.76
CA TYR A 288 -9.77 -7.47 -13.65
C TYR A 288 -8.79 -6.30 -13.67
N ALA A 289 -7.80 -6.31 -14.56
CA ALA A 289 -6.86 -5.23 -14.75
C ALA A 289 -6.28 -5.26 -16.16
N LEU A 290 -5.80 -4.10 -16.60
CA LEU A 290 -4.97 -3.95 -17.81
C LEU A 290 -3.65 -3.28 -17.45
N GLY A 291 -2.56 -3.61 -18.14
CA GLY A 291 -1.25 -3.02 -17.89
C GLY A 291 -0.20 -3.42 -18.91
N ASP A 292 1.07 -3.23 -18.57
CA ASP A 292 2.22 -3.59 -19.41
C ASP A 292 2.39 -5.09 -19.66
N ARG A 293 1.68 -5.92 -18.89
CA ARG A 293 1.65 -7.38 -19.05
C ARG A 293 0.40 -7.88 -19.76
N SER A 294 -0.45 -6.97 -20.22
CA SER A 294 -1.61 -7.28 -21.05
C SER A 294 -1.26 -7.11 -22.53
N ASN A 295 -2.03 -7.75 -23.42
CA ASN A 295 -1.86 -7.64 -24.87
C ASN A 295 -2.39 -6.31 -25.44
N LEU A 296 -2.08 -5.18 -24.77
CA LEU A 296 -2.51 -3.86 -25.21
C LEU A 296 -1.98 -3.55 -26.60
N THR A 297 -2.81 -2.93 -27.43
CA THR A 297 -2.45 -2.50 -28.79
C THR A 297 -2.55 -0.98 -28.95
N TYR A 298 -1.76 -0.45 -29.88
CA TYR A 298 -1.96 0.88 -30.43
C TYR A 298 -3.18 0.91 -31.36
N ALA A 299 -3.56 2.11 -31.83
CA ALA A 299 -4.67 2.28 -32.77
C ALA A 299 -4.46 1.58 -34.11
N ASP A 300 -3.20 1.36 -34.52
CA ASP A 300 -2.82 0.61 -35.73
C ASP A 300 -2.82 -0.92 -35.51
N GLY A 301 -3.16 -1.39 -34.29
CA GLY A 301 -3.17 -2.80 -33.92
C GLY A 301 -1.83 -3.37 -33.47
N ALA A 302 -0.73 -2.61 -33.56
CA ALA A 302 0.58 -3.08 -33.11
C ALA A 302 0.63 -3.17 -31.56
N PRO A 303 1.34 -4.16 -30.98
CA PRO A 303 1.46 -4.29 -29.53
C PRO A 303 2.14 -3.07 -28.87
N VAL A 304 1.60 -2.62 -27.73
CA VAL A 304 2.18 -1.55 -26.92
C VAL A 304 3.48 -2.00 -26.25
N TYR A 305 3.60 -3.28 -25.91
CA TYR A 305 4.80 -3.87 -25.29
C TYR A 305 5.30 -5.05 -26.13
N GLY A 306 6.61 -5.20 -26.23
CA GLY A 306 7.25 -6.19 -27.11
C GLY A 306 8.48 -5.64 -27.82
N THR A 307 9.05 -6.44 -28.73
CA THR A 307 10.28 -6.15 -29.49
C THR A 307 10.16 -4.91 -30.38
N ASP A 308 9.03 -4.73 -31.05
CA ASP A 308 8.79 -3.65 -32.01
C ASP A 308 8.03 -2.47 -31.39
N SER A 309 8.04 -2.38 -30.05
CA SER A 309 7.23 -1.41 -29.34
C SER A 309 7.83 0.00 -29.40
N LYS A 310 7.05 0.95 -29.88
CA LYS A 310 7.36 2.39 -29.85
C LYS A 310 6.94 3.02 -28.52
N ASN A 311 7.27 4.30 -28.29
CA ASN A 311 6.63 5.08 -27.23
C ASN A 311 5.65 6.06 -27.89
N ALA A 312 4.38 5.71 -27.90
CA ALA A 312 3.31 6.46 -28.57
C ALA A 312 2.02 6.40 -27.75
N SER A 313 1.03 7.18 -28.17
CA SER A 313 -0.28 7.22 -27.53
C SER A 313 -1.03 5.90 -27.68
N PHE A 314 -1.66 5.43 -26.62
CA PHE A 314 -2.55 4.26 -26.60
C PHE A 314 -3.72 4.50 -25.65
N GLN A 315 -4.79 3.72 -25.80
CA GLN A 315 -6.05 3.94 -25.09
C GLN A 315 -6.54 2.69 -24.39
N ILE A 316 -7.16 2.86 -23.22
CA ILE A 316 -7.93 1.83 -22.54
C ILE A 316 -9.39 2.24 -22.54
N LEU A 317 -10.25 1.31 -22.94
CA LEU A 317 -11.69 1.48 -22.92
C LEU A 317 -12.24 0.82 -21.66
N LEU A 318 -12.96 1.57 -20.83
CA LEU A 318 -13.68 1.04 -19.68
C LEU A 318 -15.18 1.22 -19.94
N GLN A 319 -15.92 0.12 -20.05
CA GLN A 319 -17.37 0.14 -20.28
C GLN A 319 -18.03 -1.12 -19.69
N PRO A 320 -19.35 -1.14 -19.48
CA PRO A 320 -20.07 -2.25 -18.86
C PRO A 320 -19.79 -3.59 -19.55
N ALA A 321 -19.64 -4.66 -18.74
CA ALA A 321 -19.27 -5.99 -19.22
C ALA A 321 -20.31 -6.65 -20.15
N ASP A 322 -21.55 -6.16 -20.13
CA ASP A 322 -22.67 -6.58 -20.96
C ASP A 322 -22.78 -5.82 -22.30
N ILE A 323 -21.88 -4.86 -22.54
CA ILE A 323 -21.73 -4.20 -23.85
C ILE A 323 -20.35 -4.54 -24.40
N GLU A 324 -20.29 -5.55 -25.27
CA GLU A 324 -19.04 -5.92 -25.93
C GLU A 324 -18.66 -4.86 -26.98
N PRO A 325 -17.42 -4.34 -26.96
CA PRO A 325 -16.96 -3.39 -27.95
C PRO A 325 -16.58 -4.08 -29.26
N PRO A 326 -16.42 -3.33 -30.37
CA PRO A 326 -15.91 -3.88 -31.62
C PRO A 326 -14.59 -4.63 -31.42
N LYS A 327 -14.35 -5.69 -32.21
CA LYS A 327 -13.22 -6.62 -32.03
C LYS A 327 -11.83 -5.98 -31.91
N ASN A 328 -11.62 -4.81 -32.53
CA ASN A 328 -10.35 -4.07 -32.43
C ASN A 328 -10.10 -3.44 -31.05
N TRP A 329 -11.11 -3.36 -30.18
CA TRP A 329 -11.00 -2.87 -28.81
C TRP A 329 -10.87 -3.97 -27.76
N THR A 330 -11.16 -5.23 -28.09
CA THR A 330 -11.22 -6.35 -27.12
C THR A 330 -9.93 -6.47 -26.30
N SER A 331 -8.76 -6.22 -26.88
CA SER A 331 -7.46 -6.23 -26.15
C SER A 331 -7.30 -5.10 -25.14
N ASN A 332 -7.89 -3.93 -25.40
CA ASN A 332 -7.75 -2.71 -24.61
C ASN A 332 -8.99 -2.42 -23.75
N TRP A 333 -9.97 -3.33 -23.74
CA TRP A 333 -11.19 -3.19 -22.97
C TRP A 333 -11.02 -3.73 -21.54
N LEU A 334 -11.36 -2.89 -20.55
CA LEU A 334 -11.49 -3.25 -19.15
C LEU A 334 -12.99 -3.30 -18.80
N PRO A 335 -13.58 -4.49 -18.61
CA PRO A 335 -14.99 -4.62 -18.27
C PRO A 335 -15.34 -3.99 -16.91
N ALA A 336 -16.44 -3.23 -16.89
CA ALA A 336 -17.04 -2.62 -15.71
C ALA A 336 -18.37 -3.31 -15.35
N PRO A 337 -19.05 -2.97 -14.24
CA PRO A 337 -20.27 -3.67 -13.82
C PRO A 337 -21.33 -3.69 -14.93
N PRO A 338 -22.00 -4.84 -15.19
CA PRO A 338 -23.10 -4.92 -16.14
C PRO A 338 -24.18 -3.88 -15.84
N GLY A 339 -24.71 -3.21 -16.87
CA GLY A 339 -25.68 -2.13 -16.70
C GLY A 339 -25.13 -0.83 -16.09
N GLY A 340 -23.83 -0.75 -15.81
CA GLY A 340 -23.20 0.40 -15.16
C GLY A 340 -23.32 0.38 -13.64
N GLY A 341 -23.13 1.53 -13.00
CA GLY A 341 -23.18 1.71 -11.55
C GLY A 341 -22.11 2.66 -11.02
N GLU A 342 -21.96 2.67 -9.71
CA GLU A 342 -20.84 3.35 -9.06
C GLU A 342 -19.56 2.52 -9.20
N ILE A 343 -18.48 3.18 -9.61
CA ILE A 343 -17.17 2.57 -9.80
C ILE A 343 -16.07 3.46 -9.24
N SER A 344 -14.89 2.88 -9.07
CA SER A 344 -13.65 3.65 -8.87
C SER A 344 -12.52 3.08 -9.71
N ILE A 345 -11.58 3.94 -10.13
CA ILE A 345 -10.49 3.59 -11.03
C ILE A 345 -9.15 3.91 -10.36
N SER A 346 -8.27 2.92 -10.27
CA SER A 346 -6.94 3.06 -9.66
C SER A 346 -5.85 2.61 -10.61
N LEU A 347 -4.82 3.44 -10.75
CA LEU A 347 -3.53 3.05 -11.29
C LEU A 347 -2.65 2.49 -10.19
N ARG A 348 -1.84 1.50 -10.54
CA ARG A 348 -0.80 0.94 -9.67
C ARG A 348 0.49 0.86 -10.45
N PHE A 349 1.55 1.43 -9.88
CA PHE A 349 2.90 1.33 -10.43
C PHE A 349 3.76 0.65 -9.39
N TYR A 350 4.39 -0.46 -9.73
CA TYR A 350 5.36 -1.14 -8.89
C TYR A 350 6.76 -0.92 -9.45
N GLY A 351 7.72 -0.59 -8.59
CA GLY A 351 9.05 -0.15 -9.01
C GLY A 351 9.01 1.08 -9.94
N PRO A 352 8.34 2.17 -9.56
CA PRO A 352 8.29 3.41 -10.33
C PRO A 352 9.70 4.00 -10.53
N ALA A 353 9.99 4.55 -11.70
CA ALA A 353 11.22 5.30 -11.91
C ALA A 353 11.14 6.68 -11.23
N GLN A 354 12.29 7.32 -11.01
CA GLN A 354 12.35 8.62 -10.32
C GLN A 354 11.49 9.70 -10.99
N ALA A 355 11.42 9.73 -12.33
CA ALA A 355 10.56 10.67 -13.05
C ALA A 355 9.06 10.47 -12.72
N LEU A 356 8.61 9.22 -12.53
CA LEU A 356 7.23 8.94 -12.12
C LEU A 356 7.00 9.29 -10.65
N ILE A 357 7.95 8.96 -9.77
CA ILE A 357 7.93 9.36 -8.35
C ILE A 357 7.96 10.89 -8.23
N GLY A 358 8.62 11.60 -9.14
CA GLY A 358 8.68 13.06 -9.20
C GLY A 358 7.38 13.72 -9.69
N GLY A 359 6.51 12.96 -10.36
CA GLY A 359 5.30 13.49 -10.99
C GLY A 359 5.55 14.15 -12.36
N GLU A 360 6.69 13.85 -13.00
CA GLU A 360 7.08 14.41 -14.30
C GLU A 360 6.37 13.72 -15.46
N TRP A 361 5.90 12.49 -15.25
CA TRP A 361 5.14 11.74 -16.25
C TRP A 361 3.71 12.28 -16.37
N VAL A 362 3.26 12.49 -17.61
CA VAL A 362 1.90 12.94 -17.91
C VAL A 362 0.92 11.79 -17.69
N PHE A 363 0.12 11.89 -16.64
CA PHE A 363 -0.93 10.94 -16.33
C PHE A 363 -2.01 10.90 -17.42
N PRO A 364 -2.68 9.74 -17.62
CA PRO A 364 -3.55 9.56 -18.76
C PRO A 364 -4.79 10.45 -18.67
N GLU A 365 -5.22 11.00 -19.80
CA GLU A 365 -6.47 11.75 -19.87
C GLU A 365 -7.65 10.79 -19.79
N VAL A 366 -8.66 11.11 -18.98
CA VAL A 366 -9.88 10.32 -18.85
C VAL A 366 -11.04 11.14 -19.41
N LYS A 367 -11.78 10.56 -20.35
CA LYS A 367 -12.95 11.20 -20.95
C LYS A 367 -14.15 10.26 -20.95
N LYS A 368 -15.27 10.76 -20.45
CA LYS A 368 -16.56 10.07 -20.57
C LYS A 368 -17.07 10.14 -22.02
N ARG A 369 -17.67 9.05 -22.49
CA ARG A 369 -18.17 8.82 -23.85
C ARG A 369 -19.42 7.96 -23.83
N ALA A 370 -20.13 7.90 -24.95
CA ALA A 370 -21.05 6.80 -25.21
C ALA A 370 -20.28 5.48 -25.31
N ALA A 371 -20.91 4.37 -24.93
CA ALA A 371 -20.34 3.04 -25.07
C ALA A 371 -20.05 2.72 -26.55
N PHE A 372 -18.98 1.95 -26.77
CA PHE A 372 -18.63 1.46 -28.09
C PHE A 372 -19.36 0.12 -28.25
N GLU A 373 -20.36 0.08 -29.12
CA GLU A 373 -21.14 -1.13 -29.39
C GLU A 373 -20.55 -1.82 -30.64
N GLY A 374 -20.29 -3.13 -30.52
CA GLY A 374 -19.68 -3.97 -31.56
C GLY A 374 -20.66 -4.65 -32.50
#